data_AF-A0A2E5G7F5-F1
#
_entry.id   AF-A0A2E5G7F5-F1
#
_cell.length_a   1.000
_cell.length_b   1.000
_cell.length_c   1.000
_cell.angle_alpha   90.00
_cell.angle_beta   90.00
_cell.angle_gamma   90.00
#
_symmetry.space_group_name_H-M   'P 1'
#
loop_
_entity.id
_entity.type
_entity.pdbx_description
1 polymer ?
#
loop_
_entity_poly.entity_id
_entity_poly.type
_entity_poly.pdbx_seq_one_letter_code
_entity_poly.pdbx_strand_id
1 'polypeptide(L)'
;MKKTVITGFCLLLTIPTPKQAWAIFTLGEDSLTISQLDVTFPNATQRYSPYGLLSADIGKVLSASNQDLTNGYLNVMNPTARTDMWVVKNMPIDMASGYAGISTMFDLGNDPGQEVSDLSLIATLAEQPMFDPLHYDYYYPTTFQVERVENNAQGVGGPDEYSPTRVDPPGSRIDTSMINFNPLLTTRTIWQSGHPNIEQAVNQCMPAAVANSLQWLEDQFDIKVPHDHVAGERDDSLVGQLDKAMERPAGQPTASAKKYIKGKLDYIDDNALEDDLNIKHKERKGINWLSTSEKSSDGNAKSKEDNSKRTLIDWILDELADDEDVEVRIGWDGGGGHMVELIGGGTVLGVPWLAWVHDAAQGKTGGLTFKEGGIGYSPIVDNKIVAYIGGKSLSGTIDFATSESVVDNSTEAPGDANSDGQVDVADLGILGANFNQSGMTLDDGDFNGDGIVDVSDLGILGANWTASRSTGDASLVPEPTTLSLFVMGVLLARRRSIHCMR
;
A
#
# COMPACT_ATOMS: atom_id res chain seq x y z
N MET A 1 45.38 1.35 -64.24
CA MET A 1 45.11 1.97 -62.93
C MET A 1 44.54 0.90 -62.00
N LYS A 2 45.27 0.58 -60.93
CA LYS A 2 44.93 -0.48 -59.96
C LYS A 2 43.93 0.06 -58.95
N LYS A 3 42.89 -0.74 -58.63
CA LYS A 3 41.95 -0.50 -57.53
C LYS A 3 42.64 -0.81 -56.20
N THR A 4 42.63 0.15 -55.27
CA THR A 4 42.98 -0.09 -53.86
C THR A 4 41.68 -0.25 -53.09
N VAL A 5 41.50 -1.43 -52.50
CA VAL A 5 40.43 -1.72 -51.53
C VAL A 5 40.94 -1.26 -50.17
N ILE A 6 40.22 -0.33 -49.52
CA ILE A 6 40.46 0.02 -48.12
C ILE A 6 39.49 -0.83 -47.30
N THR A 7 40.02 -1.83 -46.61
CA THR A 7 39.32 -2.61 -45.57
C THR A 7 39.19 -1.75 -44.32
N GLY A 8 37.96 -1.34 -43.99
CA GLY A 8 37.65 -0.70 -42.70
C GLY A 8 37.55 -1.76 -41.61
N PHE A 9 38.44 -1.70 -40.64
CA PHE A 9 38.37 -2.47 -39.39
C PHE A 9 37.18 -1.95 -38.57
N CYS A 10 36.16 -2.78 -38.34
CA CYS A 10 35.12 -2.52 -37.35
C CYS A 10 35.68 -2.97 -35.99
N LEU A 11 36.11 -2.02 -35.16
CA LEU A 11 36.46 -2.30 -33.77
C LEU A 11 35.14 -2.50 -33.02
N LEU A 12 34.72 -3.76 -32.82
CA LEU A 12 33.71 -4.09 -31.82
C LEU A 12 34.30 -3.73 -30.45
N LEU A 13 33.97 -2.55 -29.96
CA LEU A 13 33.99 -2.28 -28.52
C LEU A 13 32.84 -3.10 -27.92
N THR A 14 33.16 -4.32 -27.49
CA THR A 14 32.36 -4.98 -26.46
C THR A 14 32.49 -4.13 -25.21
N ILE A 15 31.54 -3.24 -24.96
CA ILE A 15 31.34 -2.72 -23.62
C ILE A 15 30.97 -3.95 -22.79
N PRO A 16 31.78 -4.37 -21.80
CA PRO A 16 31.29 -5.35 -20.85
C PRO A 16 30.11 -4.66 -20.17
N THR A 17 28.89 -5.10 -20.46
CA THR A 17 27.80 -4.88 -19.51
C THR A 17 28.29 -5.50 -18.22
N PRO A 18 28.43 -4.74 -17.12
CA PRO A 18 28.60 -5.39 -15.85
C PRO A 18 27.34 -6.25 -15.68
N LYS A 19 27.49 -7.57 -15.72
CA LYS A 19 26.58 -8.42 -14.96
C LYS A 19 26.79 -7.97 -13.53
N GLN A 20 26.01 -7.00 -13.06
CA GLN A 20 25.79 -6.86 -11.63
C GLN A 20 25.22 -8.22 -11.24
N ALA A 21 26.06 -9.07 -10.64
CA ALA A 21 25.56 -10.20 -9.91
C ALA A 21 24.84 -9.58 -8.72
N TRP A 22 23.52 -9.40 -8.84
CA TRP A 22 22.69 -8.91 -7.75
C TRP A 22 22.89 -9.83 -6.55
N ALA A 23 23.06 -9.24 -5.37
CA ALA A 23 23.30 -10.04 -4.18
C ALA A 23 22.01 -10.82 -3.84
N ILE A 24 22.14 -12.14 -3.76
CA ILE A 24 21.08 -13.06 -3.33
C ILE A 24 21.62 -13.83 -2.14
N PHE A 25 20.90 -13.76 -1.02
CA PHE A 25 21.29 -14.36 0.25
C PHE A 25 20.30 -15.45 0.61
N THR A 26 20.79 -16.65 0.91
CA THR A 26 19.94 -17.76 1.39
C THR A 26 19.51 -17.50 2.82
N LEU A 27 18.23 -17.73 3.11
CA LEU A 27 17.65 -17.59 4.44
C LEU A 27 17.67 -18.92 5.20
N GLY A 28 17.94 -18.85 6.50
CA GLY A 28 17.86 -19.98 7.43
C GLY A 28 16.51 -20.07 8.16
N GLU A 29 16.34 -21.12 8.95
CA GLU A 29 15.11 -21.42 9.71
C GLU A 29 14.70 -20.28 10.66
N ASP A 30 15.66 -19.53 11.20
CA ASP A 30 15.36 -18.46 12.16
C ASP A 30 14.70 -17.22 11.54
N SER A 31 14.77 -17.06 10.21
CA SER A 31 14.32 -15.85 9.50
C SER A 31 12.82 -15.85 9.21
N LEU A 32 12.20 -17.03 9.10
CA LEU A 32 10.82 -17.19 8.68
C LEU A 32 10.10 -18.13 9.65
N THR A 33 8.86 -17.80 10.00
CA THR A 33 7.95 -18.75 10.65
C THR A 33 6.94 -19.23 9.61
N ILE A 34 6.78 -20.55 9.51
CA ILE A 34 5.78 -21.19 8.66
C ILE A 34 4.72 -21.80 9.56
N SER A 35 3.47 -21.44 9.37
CA SER A 35 2.35 -21.95 10.17
C SER A 35 1.28 -22.53 9.26
N GLN A 36 0.73 -23.68 9.62
CA GLN A 36 -0.51 -24.19 9.02
C GLN A 36 -1.69 -23.53 9.71
N LEU A 37 -2.63 -23.02 8.92
CA LEU A 37 -3.78 -22.29 9.46
C LEU A 37 -4.90 -23.24 9.87
N ASP A 38 -5.52 -22.94 11.00
CA ASP A 38 -6.86 -23.42 11.33
C ASP A 38 -7.88 -22.33 11.01
N VAL A 39 -8.74 -22.60 10.04
CA VAL A 39 -9.85 -21.70 9.76
C VAL A 39 -10.94 -21.96 10.79
N THR A 40 -11.41 -20.94 11.51
CA THR A 40 -12.39 -21.12 12.61
C THR A 40 -13.72 -20.36 12.42
N PHE A 41 -14.10 -20.14 11.17
CA PHE A 41 -15.40 -19.56 10.81
C PHE A 41 -16.57 -20.46 11.28
N PRO A 42 -17.65 -19.90 11.88
CA PRO A 42 -18.75 -20.67 12.47
C PRO A 42 -19.39 -21.75 11.59
N ASN A 43 -19.48 -21.53 10.28
CA ASN A 43 -20.09 -22.47 9.32
C ASN A 43 -19.07 -23.08 8.34
N ALA A 44 -17.79 -22.97 8.69
CA ALA A 44 -16.68 -23.08 7.75
C ALA A 44 -15.35 -23.38 8.47
N THR A 45 -15.43 -24.07 9.60
CA THR A 45 -14.26 -24.42 10.38
C THR A 45 -13.49 -25.55 9.71
N GLN A 46 -12.18 -25.38 9.58
CA GLN A 46 -11.27 -26.37 9.03
C GLN A 46 -9.95 -26.33 9.79
N ARG A 47 -9.81 -27.31 10.68
CA ARG A 47 -8.53 -27.64 11.32
C ARG A 47 -7.59 -28.24 10.28
N TYR A 48 -6.31 -27.87 10.32
CA TYR A 48 -5.31 -28.28 9.32
C TYR A 48 -5.78 -27.95 7.90
N SER A 49 -5.99 -26.66 7.66
CA SER A 49 -6.35 -26.18 6.33
C SER A 49 -5.23 -26.44 5.31
N PRO A 50 -5.52 -26.40 4.00
CA PRO A 50 -4.49 -26.44 2.96
C PRO A 50 -3.67 -25.14 2.87
N TYR A 51 -3.74 -24.26 3.87
CA TYR A 51 -3.13 -22.94 3.85
C TYR A 51 -1.99 -22.83 4.84
N GLY A 52 -0.91 -22.23 4.35
CA GLY A 52 0.19 -21.79 5.16
C GLY A 52 0.15 -20.28 5.37
N LEU A 53 0.67 -19.82 6.51
CA LEU A 53 1.05 -18.45 6.78
C LEU A 53 2.58 -18.41 6.82
N LEU A 54 3.17 -17.64 5.91
CA LEU A 54 4.58 -17.33 5.95
C LEU A 54 4.75 -15.98 6.65
N SER A 55 5.46 -15.97 7.76
CA SER A 55 5.72 -14.78 8.56
C SER A 55 7.20 -14.44 8.50
N ALA A 56 7.52 -13.29 7.92
CA ALA A 56 8.87 -12.79 7.77
C ALA A 56 9.20 -11.78 8.87
N ASP A 57 10.20 -12.08 9.70
CA ASP A 57 10.79 -11.12 10.63
C ASP A 57 11.76 -10.23 9.83
N ILE A 58 11.44 -8.94 9.69
CA ILE A 58 12.16 -8.04 8.77
C ILE A 58 13.64 -7.94 9.17
N GLY A 59 13.92 -7.76 10.46
CA GLY A 59 15.29 -7.64 10.96
C GLY A 59 16.09 -8.92 10.75
N LYS A 60 15.50 -10.09 10.99
CA LYS A 60 16.17 -11.37 10.78
C LYS A 60 16.38 -11.70 9.31
N VAL A 61 15.39 -11.45 8.45
CA VAL A 61 15.54 -11.65 7.00
C VAL A 61 16.69 -10.79 6.46
N LEU A 62 16.74 -9.51 6.82
CA LEU A 62 17.81 -8.60 6.38
C LEU A 62 19.19 -8.97 6.95
N SER A 63 19.24 -9.60 8.13
CA SER A 63 20.50 -10.08 8.71
C SER A 63 21.23 -11.13 7.86
N ALA A 64 20.53 -11.81 6.94
CA ALA A 64 21.14 -12.74 5.99
C ALA A 64 22.14 -12.07 5.04
N SER A 65 22.01 -10.76 4.83
CA SER A 65 22.97 -9.94 4.10
C SER A 65 24.18 -9.52 4.94
N ASN A 66 24.34 -10.01 6.18
CA ASN A 66 25.27 -9.48 7.18
C ASN A 66 25.07 -7.97 7.44
N GLN A 67 23.83 -7.51 7.38
CA GLN A 67 23.43 -6.10 7.54
C GLN A 67 23.88 -5.17 6.41
N ASP A 68 24.30 -5.72 5.26
CA ASP A 68 24.61 -4.92 4.07
C ASP A 68 23.35 -4.29 3.45
N LEU A 69 22.18 -4.91 3.64
CA LEU A 69 20.90 -4.43 3.12
C LEU A 69 19.98 -3.92 4.24
N THR A 70 19.37 -2.75 4.00
CA THR A 70 18.26 -2.21 4.81
C THR A 70 16.89 -2.49 4.19
N ASN A 71 16.86 -2.90 2.92
CA ASN A 71 15.68 -3.36 2.22
C ASN A 71 16.05 -4.39 1.12
N GLY A 72 15.05 -5.10 0.62
CA GLY A 72 15.18 -6.04 -0.48
C GLY A 72 13.89 -6.80 -0.74
N TYR A 73 14.00 -7.94 -1.40
CA TYR A 73 12.86 -8.72 -1.88
C TYR A 73 12.97 -10.17 -1.41
N LEU A 74 12.00 -10.60 -0.60
CA LEU A 74 11.84 -11.98 -0.18
C LEU A 74 11.27 -12.81 -1.33
N ASN A 75 11.94 -13.93 -1.59
CA ASN A 75 11.57 -14.91 -2.60
C ASN A 75 11.57 -16.30 -1.97
N VAL A 76 10.43 -17.00 -2.05
CA VAL A 76 10.25 -18.32 -1.41
C VAL A 76 9.62 -19.28 -2.38
N MET A 77 10.17 -20.50 -2.44
CA MET A 77 9.71 -21.56 -3.31
C MET A 77 9.55 -22.87 -2.55
N ASN A 78 8.50 -23.63 -2.88
CA ASN A 78 8.31 -25.01 -2.49
C ASN A 78 8.82 -25.92 -3.63
N PRO A 79 10.02 -26.51 -3.51
CA PRO A 79 10.60 -27.37 -4.55
C PRO A 79 9.82 -28.68 -4.78
N THR A 80 8.90 -29.03 -3.87
CA THR A 80 8.09 -30.26 -3.97
C THR A 80 6.70 -30.01 -4.56
N ALA A 81 6.35 -28.75 -4.83
CA ALA A 81 5.06 -28.39 -5.40
C ALA A 81 4.88 -28.97 -6.81
N ARG A 82 3.64 -29.34 -7.15
CA ARG A 82 3.33 -30.12 -8.37
C ARG A 82 3.12 -29.28 -9.63
N THR A 83 2.82 -27.98 -9.49
CA THR A 83 2.44 -27.11 -10.62
C THR A 83 3.18 -25.79 -10.57
N ASP A 84 2.96 -24.99 -9.51
CA ASP A 84 3.66 -23.74 -9.26
C ASP A 84 4.55 -23.91 -8.04
N MET A 85 5.86 -23.71 -8.22
CA MET A 85 6.86 -23.85 -7.16
C MET A 85 6.94 -22.60 -6.29
N TRP A 86 6.38 -21.48 -6.72
CA TRP A 86 6.49 -20.24 -5.99
C TRP A 86 5.49 -20.17 -4.84
N VAL A 87 6.00 -19.75 -3.69
CA VAL A 87 5.23 -19.46 -2.48
C VAL A 87 5.12 -17.95 -2.30
N VAL A 88 6.24 -17.23 -2.47
CA VAL A 88 6.31 -15.77 -2.45
C VAL A 88 7.24 -15.30 -3.56
N LYS A 89 6.79 -14.33 -4.37
CA LYS A 89 7.60 -13.68 -5.40
C LYS A 89 7.78 -12.20 -5.06
N ASN A 90 9.03 -11.79 -4.89
CA ASN A 90 9.43 -10.41 -4.68
C ASN A 90 8.62 -9.63 -3.64
N MET A 91 8.34 -10.22 -2.48
CA MET A 91 7.71 -9.50 -1.38
C MET A 91 8.71 -8.48 -0.81
N PRO A 92 8.40 -7.17 -0.80
CA PRO A 92 9.27 -6.17 -0.20
C PRO A 92 9.53 -6.45 1.28
N ILE A 93 10.79 -6.36 1.68
CA ILE A 93 11.26 -6.40 3.06
C ILE A 93 12.03 -5.10 3.27
N ASP A 94 11.62 -4.28 4.22
CA ASP A 94 12.16 -2.93 4.38
C ASP A 94 12.16 -2.49 5.84
N MET A 95 13.33 -2.12 6.36
CA MET A 95 13.45 -1.54 7.71
C MET A 95 12.66 -0.24 7.84
N ALA A 96 12.49 0.52 6.75
CA ALA A 96 11.76 1.78 6.76
C ALA A 96 10.25 1.60 7.01
N SER A 97 9.74 0.36 6.92
CA SER A 97 8.34 0.07 7.27
C SER A 97 8.02 0.36 8.75
N GLY A 98 9.02 0.31 9.64
CA GLY A 98 8.81 0.46 11.08
C GLY A 98 8.15 -0.74 11.77
N TYR A 99 7.77 -1.79 11.02
CA TYR A 99 7.16 -3.01 11.57
C TYR A 99 8.21 -4.09 11.86
N ALA A 100 7.98 -4.90 12.89
CA ALA A 100 8.90 -6.00 13.24
C ALA A 100 8.89 -7.14 12.20
N GLY A 101 7.77 -7.29 11.49
CA GLY A 101 7.58 -8.35 10.51
C GLY A 101 6.31 -8.17 9.70
N ILE A 102 6.19 -8.95 8.64
CA ILE A 102 5.04 -8.96 7.74
C ILE A 102 4.74 -10.41 7.33
N SER A 103 3.48 -10.70 7.03
CA SER A 103 3.05 -12.05 6.71
C SER A 103 2.26 -12.15 5.41
N THR A 104 2.30 -13.32 4.80
CA THR A 104 1.52 -13.63 3.60
C THR A 104 1.05 -15.07 3.67
N MET A 105 -0.19 -15.31 3.28
CA MET A 105 -0.75 -16.65 3.19
C MET A 105 -0.42 -17.29 1.84
N PHE A 106 -0.32 -18.62 1.80
CA PHE A 106 0.02 -19.39 0.60
C PHE A 106 -0.64 -20.78 0.58
N ASP A 107 -0.60 -21.47 -0.56
CA ASP A 107 -1.02 -22.88 -0.67
C ASP A 107 0.04 -23.81 -0.09
N LEU A 108 -0.30 -24.49 1.01
CA LEU A 108 0.56 -25.45 1.68
C LEU A 108 0.62 -26.79 0.91
N GLY A 109 -0.35 -27.02 0.04
CA GLY A 109 -0.38 -28.11 -0.92
C GLY A 109 -0.86 -29.46 -0.37
N ASN A 110 -1.26 -29.52 0.90
CA ASN A 110 -1.88 -30.69 1.54
C ASN A 110 -3.39 -30.78 1.25
N ASP A 111 -3.97 -31.96 1.52
CA ASP A 111 -5.42 -32.11 1.50
C ASP A 111 -6.05 -31.52 2.78
N PRO A 112 -7.30 -31.01 2.71
CA PRO A 112 -8.07 -30.59 3.88
C PRO A 112 -8.04 -31.57 5.06
N GLY A 113 -7.65 -31.10 6.25
CA GLY A 113 -7.61 -31.91 7.47
C GLY A 113 -6.31 -32.69 7.68
N GLN A 114 -5.38 -32.62 6.72
CA GLN A 114 -4.06 -33.23 6.83
C GLN A 114 -3.08 -32.26 7.51
N GLU A 115 -2.54 -32.67 8.66
CA GLU A 115 -1.45 -31.96 9.32
C GLU A 115 -0.16 -32.03 8.47
N VAL A 116 0.51 -30.89 8.39
CA VAL A 116 1.86 -30.76 7.83
C VAL A 116 2.78 -30.37 8.98
N SER A 117 3.73 -31.23 9.34
CA SER A 117 4.67 -31.00 10.46
C SER A 117 5.91 -30.22 10.04
N ASP A 118 6.30 -30.36 8.78
CA ASP A 118 7.50 -29.77 8.22
C ASP A 118 7.29 -29.47 6.74
N LEU A 119 8.00 -28.46 6.26
CA LEU A 119 7.96 -28.03 4.88
C LEU A 119 9.37 -27.67 4.41
N SER A 120 9.83 -28.33 3.36
CA SER A 120 11.11 -27.99 2.72
C SER A 120 10.89 -26.84 1.74
N LEU A 121 11.53 -25.69 1.99
CA LEU A 121 11.43 -24.49 1.16
C LEU A 121 12.81 -23.98 0.77
N ILE A 122 12.90 -23.33 -0.38
CA ILE A 122 14.04 -22.48 -0.73
C ILE A 122 13.60 -21.04 -0.46
N ALA A 123 14.31 -20.34 0.42
CA ALA A 123 14.01 -18.96 0.78
C ALA A 123 15.25 -18.07 0.60
N THR A 124 15.07 -16.91 -0.03
CA THR A 124 16.16 -15.98 -0.33
C THR A 124 15.74 -14.54 -0.14
N LEU A 125 16.70 -13.70 0.26
CA LEU A 125 16.63 -12.25 0.17
C LEU A 125 17.44 -11.80 -1.04
N ALA A 126 16.80 -11.09 -1.97
CA ALA A 126 17.45 -10.49 -3.12
C ALA A 126 17.49 -8.95 -2.99
N GLU A 127 18.61 -8.34 -3.36
CA GLU A 127 18.75 -6.87 -3.42
C GLU A 127 17.81 -6.24 -4.47
N GLN A 128 17.49 -6.97 -5.53
CA GLN A 128 16.63 -6.53 -6.63
C GLN A 128 15.53 -7.57 -6.89
N PRO A 129 14.39 -7.17 -7.48
CA PRO A 129 13.33 -8.12 -7.82
C PRO A 129 13.85 -9.20 -8.77
N MET A 130 13.48 -10.45 -8.48
CA MET A 130 13.82 -11.64 -9.25
C MET A 130 12.83 -11.89 -10.38
N PHE A 131 13.34 -12.37 -11.52
CA PHE A 131 12.53 -12.71 -12.70
C PHE A 131 12.41 -14.23 -12.91
N ASP A 132 13.50 -14.94 -12.65
CA ASP A 132 13.59 -16.39 -12.87
C ASP A 132 13.43 -17.16 -11.55
N PRO A 133 12.82 -18.35 -11.58
CA PRO A 133 12.79 -19.25 -10.43
C PRO A 133 14.21 -19.58 -9.96
N LEU A 134 14.36 -19.68 -8.63
CA LEU A 134 15.59 -20.14 -8.00
C LEU A 134 15.89 -21.57 -8.48
N HIS A 135 16.99 -21.75 -9.21
CA HIS A 135 17.41 -23.07 -9.67
C HIS A 135 18.07 -23.86 -8.54
N TYR A 136 17.67 -25.14 -8.42
CA TYR A 136 18.18 -26.09 -7.42
C TYR A 136 19.70 -26.29 -7.49
N ASP A 137 20.31 -25.99 -8.64
CA ASP A 137 21.76 -26.06 -8.84
C ASP A 137 22.54 -25.04 -7.99
N TYR A 138 21.86 -24.03 -7.43
CA TYR A 138 22.48 -22.93 -6.69
C TYR A 138 21.93 -22.75 -5.26
N TYR A 139 20.72 -23.22 -4.98
CA TYR A 139 20.06 -23.01 -3.68
C TYR A 139 19.50 -24.32 -3.12
N TYR A 140 19.88 -24.64 -1.89
CA TYR A 140 19.45 -25.85 -1.19
C TYR A 140 18.21 -25.57 -0.34
N PRO A 141 17.21 -26.47 -0.32
CA PRO A 141 16.06 -26.33 0.55
C PRO A 141 16.45 -26.41 2.02
N THR A 142 15.76 -25.62 2.82
CA THR A 142 15.76 -25.64 4.28
C THR A 142 14.44 -26.22 4.76
N THR A 143 14.47 -27.07 5.79
CA THR A 143 13.27 -27.70 6.34
C THR A 143 12.73 -26.86 7.49
N PHE A 144 11.61 -26.18 7.27
CA PHE A 144 10.95 -25.40 8.30
C PHE A 144 10.00 -26.30 9.09
N GLN A 145 10.00 -26.17 10.42
CA GLN A 145 8.92 -26.70 11.24
C GLN A 145 7.65 -25.89 10.96
N VAL A 146 6.54 -26.59 10.81
CA VAL A 146 5.24 -25.97 10.54
C VAL A 146 4.46 -25.86 11.84
N GLU A 147 4.29 -24.62 12.30
CA GLU A 147 3.51 -24.29 13.49
C GLU A 147 2.01 -24.27 13.17
N ARG A 148 1.17 -23.87 14.14
CA ARG A 148 -0.26 -23.71 13.94
C ARG A 148 -0.71 -22.34 14.39
N VAL A 149 -1.52 -21.70 13.56
CA VAL A 149 -2.12 -20.39 13.82
C VAL A 149 -3.61 -20.46 13.52
N GLU A 150 -4.42 -19.87 14.37
CA GLU A 150 -5.85 -19.72 14.08
C GLU A 150 -6.06 -18.52 13.16
N ASN A 151 -6.98 -18.67 12.20
CA ASN A 151 -7.46 -17.57 11.38
C ASN A 151 -8.99 -17.55 11.38
N ASN A 152 -9.52 -16.37 11.63
CA ASN A 152 -10.94 -16.11 11.79
C ASN A 152 -11.28 -14.67 11.34
N ALA A 153 -10.58 -14.11 10.36
CA ALA A 153 -10.91 -12.83 9.74
C ALA A 153 -12.26 -12.89 8.97
N GLN A 154 -13.36 -12.89 9.73
CA GLN A 154 -14.73 -12.81 9.25
C GLN A 154 -15.06 -11.35 8.88
N GLY A 155 -16.21 -11.16 8.22
CA GLY A 155 -16.75 -9.82 8.06
C GLY A 155 -17.97 -9.78 7.15
N VAL A 156 -18.39 -8.53 6.90
CA VAL A 156 -19.47 -7.99 6.04
C VAL A 156 -20.42 -9.00 5.41
N GLY A 157 -21.73 -8.80 5.55
CA GLY A 157 -22.73 -9.30 4.59
C GLY A 157 -22.91 -8.28 3.47
N GLY A 158 -22.84 -8.69 2.19
CA GLY A 158 -23.11 -7.77 1.08
C GLY A 158 -24.59 -7.35 1.00
N PRO A 159 -24.94 -6.34 0.16
CA PRO A 159 -26.31 -5.90 -0.06
C PRO A 159 -27.24 -7.00 -0.62
N ASP A 160 -26.66 -8.08 -1.16
CA ASP A 160 -27.36 -9.32 -1.47
C ASP A 160 -27.09 -10.34 -0.36
N GLU A 161 -28.07 -10.40 0.53
CA GLU A 161 -28.23 -11.25 1.71
C GLU A 161 -27.78 -12.72 1.49
N TYR A 162 -26.53 -13.02 1.83
CA TYR A 162 -26.11 -14.37 2.20
C TYR A 162 -24.94 -14.32 3.19
N SER A 163 -25.25 -14.52 4.47
CA SER A 163 -24.27 -15.08 5.40
C SER A 163 -23.73 -16.36 4.76
N PRO A 164 -22.41 -16.59 4.62
CA PRO A 164 -21.91 -17.78 3.99
C PRO A 164 -22.31 -19.01 4.83
N THR A 165 -23.45 -19.62 4.50
CA THR A 165 -23.94 -20.84 5.17
C THR A 165 -23.07 -22.06 4.89
N ARG A 166 -22.03 -21.92 4.06
CA ARG A 166 -21.08 -22.99 3.77
C ARG A 166 -19.85 -22.46 3.04
N VAL A 167 -18.80 -22.06 3.74
CA VAL A 167 -17.51 -21.95 3.05
C VAL A 167 -17.03 -23.38 2.79
N ASP A 168 -17.26 -23.88 1.58
CA ASP A 168 -16.64 -25.14 1.18
C ASP A 168 -15.12 -24.93 1.14
N PRO A 169 -14.30 -25.91 1.56
CA PRO A 169 -12.86 -25.89 1.35
C PRO A 169 -12.62 -25.61 -0.13
N PRO A 170 -11.94 -24.51 -0.47
CA PRO A 170 -11.76 -24.11 -1.84
C PRO A 170 -11.07 -25.19 -2.68
N GLY A 171 -11.60 -25.40 -3.89
CA GLY A 171 -11.07 -26.38 -4.83
C GLY A 171 -9.89 -25.90 -5.69
N SER A 172 -9.51 -24.61 -5.62
CA SER A 172 -8.53 -24.00 -6.55
C SER A 172 -7.37 -23.32 -5.83
N ARG A 173 -6.16 -23.86 -5.94
CA ARG A 173 -4.92 -23.32 -5.35
C ARG A 173 -4.57 -21.93 -5.90
N ILE A 174 -3.90 -21.06 -5.13
CA ILE A 174 -3.35 -19.80 -5.68
C ILE A 174 -2.34 -20.18 -6.75
N ASP A 175 -2.53 -19.65 -7.95
CA ASP A 175 -1.58 -19.78 -9.03
C ASP A 175 -0.74 -18.51 -9.11
N THR A 176 0.41 -18.48 -8.43
CA THR A 176 1.30 -17.30 -8.47
C THR A 176 1.93 -17.12 -9.85
N SER A 177 1.77 -18.06 -10.80
CA SER A 177 2.16 -17.87 -12.20
C SER A 177 1.39 -16.72 -12.88
N MET A 178 0.27 -16.27 -12.29
CA MET A 178 -0.43 -15.08 -12.76
C MET A 178 0.31 -13.76 -12.45
N ILE A 179 1.27 -13.76 -11.51
CA ILE A 179 2.11 -12.62 -11.21
C ILE A 179 3.17 -12.47 -12.30
N ASN A 180 3.05 -11.41 -13.10
CA ASN A 180 3.94 -11.13 -14.23
C ASN A 180 4.65 -9.79 -14.03
N PHE A 181 5.91 -9.85 -13.62
CA PHE A 181 6.76 -8.66 -13.48
C PHE A 181 7.29 -8.19 -14.83
N ASN A 182 7.24 -6.89 -15.07
CA ASN A 182 7.78 -6.28 -16.28
C ASN A 182 9.01 -5.44 -15.92
N PRO A 183 10.23 -5.83 -16.33
CA PRO A 183 11.46 -5.10 -16.01
C PRO A 183 11.50 -3.66 -16.54
N LEU A 184 10.60 -3.29 -17.45
CA LEU A 184 10.48 -1.93 -17.98
C LEU A 184 9.54 -1.03 -17.17
N LEU A 185 8.84 -1.59 -16.17
CA LEU A 185 7.94 -0.86 -15.30
C LEU A 185 8.62 -0.53 -13.97
N THR A 186 8.10 0.49 -13.30
CA THR A 186 8.68 1.02 -12.07
C THR A 186 8.41 0.12 -10.87
N THR A 187 9.31 0.20 -9.91
CA THR A 187 9.09 -0.24 -8.53
C THR A 187 8.96 1.00 -7.67
N ARG A 188 7.96 1.01 -6.79
CA ARG A 188 7.67 2.06 -5.82
C ARG A 188 7.24 1.39 -4.52
N THR A 189 7.67 1.92 -3.40
CA THR A 189 7.31 1.45 -2.06
C THR A 189 6.87 2.64 -1.23
N ILE A 190 5.77 2.47 -0.52
CA ILE A 190 5.18 3.43 0.41
C ILE A 190 4.92 2.67 1.70
N TRP A 191 5.33 3.25 2.82
CA TRP A 191 5.04 2.73 4.15
C TRP A 191 4.49 3.84 5.01
N GLN A 192 3.47 3.54 5.78
CA GLN A 192 3.01 4.35 6.89
C GLN A 192 3.26 3.53 8.15
N SER A 193 4.21 3.96 8.96
CA SER A 193 4.60 3.23 10.16
C SER A 193 3.72 3.64 11.34
N GLY A 194 3.60 2.75 12.32
CA GLY A 194 3.02 3.10 13.62
C GLY A 194 1.50 2.96 13.72
N HIS A 195 0.82 2.44 12.68
CA HIS A 195 -0.60 2.12 12.81
C HIS A 195 -0.82 1.12 13.95
N PRO A 196 -1.73 1.43 14.89
CA PRO A 196 -2.07 0.51 15.95
C PRO A 196 -2.92 -0.64 15.40
N ASN A 197 -3.04 -1.72 16.17
CA ASN A 197 -3.92 -2.81 15.81
C ASN A 197 -4.60 -3.35 17.07
N ILE A 198 -5.91 -3.54 16.99
CA ILE A 198 -6.74 -3.85 18.14
C ILE A 198 -7.44 -5.18 18.00
N GLU A 199 -7.58 -5.91 19.12
CA GLU A 199 -8.40 -7.10 19.17
C GLU A 199 -9.86 -6.74 18.88
N GLN A 200 -10.49 -7.51 18.01
CA GLN A 200 -11.83 -7.29 17.50
C GLN A 200 -12.77 -8.35 18.07
N ALA A 201 -14.02 -7.98 18.34
CA ALA A 201 -15.09 -8.94 18.51
C ALA A 201 -15.41 -9.65 17.18
N VAL A 202 -16.20 -10.72 17.26
CA VAL A 202 -16.64 -11.48 16.08
C VAL A 202 -17.34 -10.53 15.08
N ASN A 203 -16.89 -10.53 13.83
CA ASN A 203 -17.40 -9.69 12.73
C ASN A 203 -17.27 -8.16 12.93
N GLN A 204 -16.28 -7.70 13.71
CA GLN A 204 -16.08 -6.27 14.02
C GLN A 204 -15.01 -5.59 13.14
N CYS A 205 -14.60 -6.19 12.02
CA CYS A 205 -13.51 -5.66 11.17
C CYS A 205 -13.74 -4.22 10.67
N MET A 206 -14.99 -3.87 10.35
CA MET A 206 -15.33 -2.55 9.83
C MET A 206 -15.12 -1.43 10.85
N PRO A 207 -15.79 -1.44 12.02
CA PRO A 207 -15.56 -0.42 13.04
C PRO A 207 -14.14 -0.47 13.59
N ALA A 208 -13.48 -1.62 13.61
CA ALA A 208 -12.10 -1.72 14.08
C ALA A 208 -11.08 -1.13 13.10
N ALA A 209 -11.26 -1.29 11.79
CA ALA A 209 -10.40 -0.62 10.80
C ALA A 209 -10.47 0.91 10.99
N VAL A 210 -11.68 1.46 11.10
CA VAL A 210 -11.86 2.91 11.37
C VAL A 210 -11.28 3.32 12.72
N ALA A 211 -11.39 2.47 13.75
CA ALA A 211 -10.83 2.76 15.06
C ALA A 211 -9.31 2.85 15.00
N ASN A 212 -8.64 1.94 14.28
CA ASN A 212 -7.19 2.01 14.12
C ASN A 212 -6.78 3.26 13.32
N SER A 213 -7.48 3.55 12.22
CA SER A 213 -7.22 4.73 11.39
C SER A 213 -7.32 6.03 12.19
N LEU A 214 -8.41 6.19 12.96
CA LEU A 214 -8.60 7.37 13.79
C LEU A 214 -7.55 7.47 14.91
N GLN A 215 -7.14 6.35 15.51
CA GLN A 215 -6.08 6.36 16.51
C GLN A 215 -4.72 6.71 15.90
N TRP A 216 -4.40 6.18 14.72
CA TRP A 216 -3.16 6.53 14.02
C TRP A 216 -3.13 8.03 13.68
N LEU A 217 -4.24 8.57 13.16
CA LEU A 217 -4.34 10.00 12.89
C LEU A 217 -4.22 10.86 14.16
N GLU A 218 -4.80 10.43 15.28
CA GLU A 218 -4.61 11.09 16.59
C GLU A 218 -3.13 11.08 17.02
N ASP A 219 -2.47 9.93 16.88
CA ASP A 219 -1.07 9.77 17.27
C ASP A 219 -0.11 10.57 16.38
N GLN A 220 -0.41 10.72 15.08
CA GLN A 220 0.45 11.41 14.11
C GLN A 220 0.18 12.92 14.01
N PHE A 221 -1.08 13.35 14.12
CA PHE A 221 -1.51 14.70 13.70
C PHE A 221 -2.28 15.47 14.79
N ASP A 222 -2.27 15.00 16.03
CA ASP A 222 -2.84 15.67 17.22
C ASP A 222 -4.35 15.96 17.18
N ILE A 223 -5.11 15.32 16.26
CA ILE A 223 -6.58 15.35 16.29
C ILE A 223 -7.09 14.75 17.61
N LYS A 224 -8.26 15.20 18.10
CA LYS A 224 -8.77 14.79 19.41
C LYS A 224 -9.87 13.75 19.29
N VAL A 225 -9.51 12.48 19.22
CA VAL A 225 -10.48 11.39 19.18
C VAL A 225 -10.97 11.12 20.62
N PRO A 226 -12.27 11.34 20.93
CA PRO A 226 -12.70 11.44 22.32
C PRO A 226 -12.87 10.09 23.06
N HIS A 227 -12.62 8.97 22.38
CA HIS A 227 -12.86 7.62 22.90
C HIS A 227 -11.59 6.77 22.82
N ASP A 228 -11.33 5.98 23.86
CA ASP A 228 -10.12 5.18 23.97
C ASP A 228 -10.08 4.05 22.91
N HIS A 229 -8.93 3.90 22.24
CA HIS A 229 -8.62 2.75 21.37
C HIS A 229 -8.29 1.52 22.21
N VAL A 230 -9.35 0.88 22.72
CA VAL A 230 -9.30 -0.42 23.42
C VAL A 230 -10.36 -1.35 22.86
N ALA A 231 -10.14 -2.67 22.98
CA ALA A 231 -11.12 -3.65 22.56
C ALA A 231 -12.44 -3.44 23.32
N GLY A 232 -13.56 -3.49 22.60
CA GLY A 232 -14.89 -3.31 23.15
C GLY A 232 -15.96 -3.66 22.13
N GLU A 233 -17.20 -3.84 22.57
CA GLU A 233 -18.32 -4.15 21.67
C GLU A 233 -19.57 -3.42 22.14
N ARG A 234 -20.02 -2.45 21.33
CA ARG A 234 -21.17 -1.58 21.65
C ARG A 234 -21.09 -0.93 23.04
N ASP A 235 -19.90 -0.58 23.49
CA ASP A 235 -19.60 0.11 24.75
C ASP A 235 -19.00 1.51 24.49
N ASP A 236 -18.26 2.06 25.45
CA ASP A 236 -17.67 3.40 25.37
C ASP A 236 -16.25 3.43 24.78
N SER A 237 -15.71 2.28 24.35
CA SER A 237 -14.49 2.27 23.53
C SER A 237 -14.73 2.91 22.15
N LEU A 238 -13.66 3.34 21.48
CA LEU A 238 -13.72 3.87 20.12
C LEU A 238 -14.43 2.91 19.16
N VAL A 239 -14.00 1.64 19.14
CA VAL A 239 -14.60 0.60 18.31
C VAL A 239 -16.06 0.31 18.71
N GLY A 240 -16.38 0.36 20.00
CA GLY A 240 -17.74 0.17 20.53
C GLY A 240 -18.70 1.30 20.14
N GLN A 241 -18.22 2.54 20.04
CA GLN A 241 -19.02 3.66 19.53
C GLN A 241 -19.21 3.57 18.01
N LEU A 242 -18.16 3.18 17.27
CA LEU A 242 -18.26 2.92 15.83
C LEU A 242 -19.23 1.77 15.53
N ASP A 243 -19.32 0.73 16.38
CA ASP A 243 -20.36 -0.29 16.26
C ASP A 243 -21.77 0.31 16.33
N LYS A 244 -21.99 1.20 17.30
CA LYS A 244 -23.30 1.85 17.51
C LYS A 244 -23.64 2.71 16.31
N ALA A 245 -22.69 3.53 15.83
CA ALA A 245 -22.86 4.42 14.68
C ALA A 245 -23.09 3.64 13.37
N MET A 246 -22.40 2.52 13.17
CA MET A 246 -22.63 1.62 12.02
C MET A 246 -23.90 0.75 12.16
N GLU A 247 -24.66 0.91 13.25
CA GLU A 247 -25.82 0.10 13.62
C GLU A 247 -25.53 -1.42 13.64
N ARG A 248 -24.30 -1.81 13.98
CA ARG A 248 -23.86 -3.21 13.99
C ARG A 248 -24.37 -3.93 15.27
N PRO A 249 -25.18 -4.99 15.16
CA PRO A 249 -25.53 -5.81 16.32
C PRO A 249 -24.31 -6.61 16.81
N ALA A 250 -24.26 -6.90 18.12
CA ALA A 250 -23.16 -7.67 18.70
C ALA A 250 -23.00 -9.05 18.04
N GLY A 251 -21.77 -9.45 17.75
CA GLY A 251 -21.39 -10.68 17.04
C GLY A 251 -21.86 -10.78 15.57
N GLN A 252 -22.54 -9.77 15.02
CA GLN A 252 -22.99 -9.72 13.63
C GLN A 252 -22.08 -8.80 12.80
N PRO A 253 -21.94 -9.03 11.49
CA PRO A 253 -21.24 -8.12 10.61
C PRO A 253 -22.02 -6.83 10.40
N THR A 254 -21.29 -5.73 10.13
CA THR A 254 -21.89 -4.52 9.57
C THR A 254 -22.55 -4.86 8.24
N ALA A 255 -23.79 -4.40 8.06
CA ALA A 255 -24.69 -4.92 7.04
C ALA A 255 -24.35 -4.51 5.59
N SER A 256 -23.51 -3.48 5.39
CA SER A 256 -23.10 -3.04 4.04
C SER A 256 -21.98 -2.01 4.10
N ALA A 257 -21.32 -1.77 2.95
CA ALA A 257 -20.41 -0.63 2.77
C ALA A 257 -21.10 0.72 3.03
N LYS A 258 -22.40 0.82 2.74
CA LYS A 258 -23.18 2.02 3.04
C LYS A 258 -23.35 2.26 4.54
N LYS A 259 -23.65 1.22 5.32
CA LYS A 259 -23.72 1.31 6.78
C LYS A 259 -22.35 1.61 7.41
N TYR A 260 -21.29 1.05 6.83
CA TYR A 260 -19.92 1.38 7.19
C TYR A 260 -19.62 2.88 7.04
N ILE A 261 -19.69 3.41 5.82
CA ILE A 261 -19.28 4.80 5.58
C ILE A 261 -20.22 5.78 6.26
N LYS A 262 -21.53 5.49 6.30
CA LYS A 262 -22.49 6.31 7.03
C LYS A 262 -22.19 6.31 8.53
N GLY A 263 -21.92 5.15 9.14
CA GLY A 263 -21.59 5.06 10.56
C GLY A 263 -20.26 5.74 10.90
N LYS A 264 -19.26 5.65 10.02
CA LYS A 264 -18.01 6.42 10.14
C LYS A 264 -18.30 7.94 10.16
N LEU A 265 -19.08 8.43 9.20
CA LEU A 265 -19.45 9.84 9.12
C LEU A 265 -20.34 10.27 10.31
N ASP A 266 -21.26 9.43 10.76
CA ASP A 266 -22.08 9.68 11.95
C ASP A 266 -21.18 9.80 13.20
N TYR A 267 -20.19 8.92 13.37
CA TYR A 267 -19.23 9.04 14.47
C TYR A 267 -18.41 10.35 14.40
N ILE A 268 -17.93 10.71 13.21
CA ILE A 268 -17.17 11.96 13.01
C ILE A 268 -18.01 13.18 13.39
N ASP A 269 -19.25 13.26 12.90
CA ASP A 269 -20.18 14.37 13.17
C ASP A 269 -20.59 14.43 14.66
N ASP A 270 -20.99 13.30 15.24
CA ASP A 270 -21.42 13.22 16.64
C ASP A 270 -20.31 13.61 17.64
N ASN A 271 -19.05 13.59 17.19
CA ASN A 271 -17.87 13.89 17.99
C ASN A 271 -17.14 15.18 17.56
N ALA A 272 -17.74 15.99 16.69
CA ALA A 272 -17.20 17.27 16.23
C ALA A 272 -15.82 17.17 15.53
N LEU A 273 -15.60 16.11 14.75
CA LEU A 273 -14.37 15.86 13.99
C LEU A 273 -14.49 16.25 12.50
N GLU A 274 -15.65 16.75 12.07
CA GLU A 274 -15.94 17.04 10.66
C GLU A 274 -15.10 18.18 10.06
N ASP A 275 -14.60 19.09 10.90
CA ASP A 275 -13.72 20.19 10.51
C ASP A 275 -12.23 19.79 10.60
N ASP A 276 -11.93 18.64 11.21
CA ASP A 276 -10.57 18.11 11.38
C ASP A 276 -10.21 17.07 10.32
N LEU A 277 -11.18 16.52 9.58
CA LEU A 277 -10.96 15.38 8.68
C LEU A 277 -11.58 15.58 7.29
N ASN A 278 -10.78 15.28 6.25
CA ASN A 278 -11.25 15.13 4.88
C ASN A 278 -11.47 13.65 4.55
N ILE A 279 -12.72 13.26 4.28
CA ILE A 279 -13.06 11.87 3.97
C ILE A 279 -13.31 11.71 2.46
N LYS A 280 -12.64 10.74 1.85
CA LYS A 280 -12.85 10.35 0.46
C LYS A 280 -13.22 8.88 0.37
N HIS A 281 -13.83 8.51 -0.75
CA HIS A 281 -14.14 7.12 -1.02
C HIS A 281 -14.06 6.80 -2.51
N LYS A 282 -13.78 5.52 -2.82
CA LYS A 282 -13.84 5.03 -4.19
C LYS A 282 -14.30 3.58 -4.25
N GLU A 283 -15.20 3.33 -5.19
CA GLU A 283 -15.67 1.99 -5.52
C GLU A 283 -14.91 1.45 -6.74
N ARG A 284 -14.68 0.14 -6.76
CA ARG A 284 -14.14 -0.51 -7.95
C ARG A 284 -15.12 -0.33 -9.12
N LYS A 285 -14.57 -0.08 -10.31
CA LYS A 285 -15.37 0.09 -11.53
C LYS A 285 -16.41 -1.03 -11.69
N GLY A 286 -17.68 -0.62 -11.82
CA GLY A 286 -18.83 -1.52 -11.99
C GLY A 286 -19.61 -1.79 -10.70
N ILE A 287 -19.06 -1.39 -9.55
CA ILE A 287 -19.78 -1.33 -8.27
C ILE A 287 -20.46 0.04 -8.16
N ASN A 288 -21.66 0.06 -7.56
CA ASN A 288 -22.45 1.28 -7.30
C ASN A 288 -23.21 1.10 -5.97
N TRP A 289 -22.51 0.78 -4.88
CA TRP A 289 -23.14 0.61 -3.56
C TRP A 289 -23.38 1.95 -2.87
N LEU A 290 -22.56 2.95 -3.20
CA LEU A 290 -22.59 4.27 -2.59
C LEU A 290 -23.09 5.34 -3.56
N SER A 291 -23.45 6.49 -2.99
CA SER A 291 -23.74 7.70 -3.74
C SER A 291 -22.47 8.52 -3.96
N THR A 292 -22.58 9.55 -4.81
CA THR A 292 -21.46 10.45 -5.14
C THR A 292 -20.92 11.24 -3.95
N SER A 293 -21.69 11.35 -2.87
CA SER A 293 -21.27 11.85 -1.58
C SER A 293 -22.19 11.27 -0.52
N GLU A 294 -21.62 10.48 0.39
CA GLU A 294 -22.33 10.04 1.59
C GLU A 294 -22.20 11.12 2.67
N LYS A 295 -23.17 11.14 3.59
CA LYS A 295 -23.25 12.13 4.67
C LYS A 295 -23.67 11.47 5.96
N SER A 296 -23.23 12.05 7.06
CA SER A 296 -23.83 11.80 8.37
C SER A 296 -25.33 12.12 8.39
N SER A 297 -26.00 11.73 9.46
CA SER A 297 -27.43 11.90 9.70
C SER A 297 -27.82 13.37 9.77
N ASP A 298 -26.99 14.17 10.45
CA ASP A 298 -27.17 15.61 10.59
C ASP A 298 -26.53 16.39 9.42
N GLY A 299 -25.63 15.73 8.67
CA GLY A 299 -25.12 16.17 7.38
C GLY A 299 -23.93 17.11 7.44
N ASN A 300 -23.29 17.26 8.60
CA ASN A 300 -22.09 18.09 8.76
C ASN A 300 -20.89 17.34 8.16
N ALA A 301 -20.61 16.12 8.64
CA ALA A 301 -19.59 15.24 8.08
C ALA A 301 -20.01 14.62 6.73
N LYS A 302 -19.08 14.58 5.78
CA LYS A 302 -19.34 14.10 4.41
C LYS A 302 -18.14 13.33 3.87
N SER A 303 -18.41 12.33 3.03
CA SER A 303 -17.41 11.76 2.16
C SER A 303 -17.56 12.28 0.73
N LYS A 304 -16.43 12.35 0.01
CA LYS A 304 -16.40 12.71 -1.41
C LYS A 304 -15.95 11.52 -2.26
N GLU A 305 -16.77 11.16 -3.25
CA GLU A 305 -16.38 10.13 -4.20
C GLU A 305 -15.27 10.62 -5.14
N ASP A 306 -14.20 9.82 -5.29
CA ASP A 306 -13.28 9.96 -6.42
C ASP A 306 -13.89 9.34 -7.70
N ASN A 307 -14.44 10.22 -8.53
CA ASN A 307 -14.99 9.91 -9.85
C ASN A 307 -13.93 9.93 -10.98
N SER A 308 -12.65 9.93 -10.64
CA SER A 308 -11.58 9.93 -11.64
C SER A 308 -11.55 8.60 -12.41
N LYS A 309 -10.90 8.62 -13.58
CA LYS A 309 -10.72 7.41 -14.41
C LYS A 309 -9.66 6.45 -13.86
N ARG A 310 -8.99 6.80 -12.75
CA ARG A 310 -8.01 5.94 -12.07
C ARG A 310 -8.67 4.63 -11.67
N THR A 311 -7.90 3.54 -11.69
CA THR A 311 -8.36 2.29 -11.08
C THR A 311 -8.48 2.48 -9.57
N LEU A 312 -9.18 1.56 -8.88
CA LEU A 312 -9.26 1.61 -7.41
C LEU A 312 -7.86 1.46 -6.79
N ILE A 313 -7.02 0.58 -7.34
CA ILE A 313 -5.66 0.36 -6.83
C ILE A 313 -4.77 1.57 -7.07
N ASP A 314 -4.78 2.18 -8.26
CA ASP A 314 -3.99 3.40 -8.51
C ASP A 314 -4.43 4.53 -7.58
N TRP A 315 -5.74 4.66 -7.34
CA TRP A 315 -6.27 5.63 -6.39
C TRP A 315 -5.75 5.37 -4.98
N ILE A 316 -5.87 4.15 -4.46
CA ILE A 316 -5.32 3.75 -3.14
C ILE A 316 -3.83 4.10 -3.02
N LEU A 317 -3.02 3.79 -4.04
CA LEU A 317 -1.58 4.06 -4.01
C LEU A 317 -1.23 5.54 -4.11
N ASP A 318 -2.13 6.37 -4.65
CA ASP A 318 -2.00 7.82 -4.64
C ASP A 318 -2.43 8.38 -3.27
N GLU A 319 -3.49 7.88 -2.66
CA GLU A 319 -3.90 8.34 -1.31
C GLU A 319 -2.84 7.99 -0.24
N LEU A 320 -2.29 6.77 -0.28
CA LEU A 320 -1.12 6.43 0.55
C LEU A 320 0.11 7.30 0.23
N ALA A 321 0.25 7.80 -1.00
CA ALA A 321 1.35 8.70 -1.38
C ALA A 321 1.25 10.07 -0.72
N ASP A 322 0.01 10.50 -0.50
CA ASP A 322 -0.36 11.81 0.01
C ASP A 322 -0.49 11.75 1.56
N ASP A 323 0.11 10.73 2.19
CA ASP A 323 0.10 10.45 3.63
C ASP A 323 -1.31 10.34 4.23
N GLU A 324 -2.31 9.95 3.43
CA GLU A 324 -3.65 9.66 3.93
C GLU A 324 -3.74 8.27 4.54
N ASP A 325 -4.54 8.13 5.59
CA ASP A 325 -4.95 6.81 6.08
C ASP A 325 -5.94 6.18 5.08
N VAL A 326 -5.88 4.87 4.88
CA VAL A 326 -6.73 4.17 3.90
C VAL A 326 -7.26 2.86 4.48
N GLU A 327 -8.58 2.71 4.52
CA GLU A 327 -9.20 1.41 4.80
C GLU A 327 -9.76 0.78 3.52
N VAL A 328 -9.55 -0.53 3.39
CA VAL A 328 -9.96 -1.29 2.21
C VAL A 328 -10.85 -2.46 2.59
N ARG A 329 -11.90 -2.65 1.78
CA ARG A 329 -12.72 -3.85 1.81
C ARG A 329 -12.20 -4.89 0.82
N ILE A 330 -11.88 -6.06 1.38
CA ILE A 330 -11.50 -7.27 0.65
C ILE A 330 -12.74 -8.17 0.58
N GLY A 331 -13.38 -8.24 -0.59
CA GLY A 331 -14.61 -9.00 -0.84
C GLY A 331 -14.39 -10.45 -1.24
N TRP A 332 -15.28 -11.34 -0.79
CA TRP A 332 -15.24 -12.77 -1.10
C TRP A 332 -16.09 -13.11 -2.32
N ASP A 333 -15.59 -13.99 -3.19
CA ASP A 333 -16.32 -14.51 -4.37
C ASP A 333 -17.66 -15.20 -3.99
N GLY A 334 -17.84 -15.58 -2.72
CA GLY A 334 -19.05 -16.23 -2.18
C GLY A 334 -20.00 -15.31 -1.40
N GLY A 335 -19.77 -13.99 -1.44
CA GLY A 335 -20.51 -13.01 -0.65
C GLY A 335 -19.81 -12.66 0.66
N GLY A 336 -19.91 -11.39 1.02
CA GLY A 336 -19.26 -10.81 2.17
C GLY A 336 -17.83 -10.35 1.94
N GLY A 337 -17.09 -10.05 3.00
CA GLY A 337 -15.72 -9.53 2.92
C GLY A 337 -15.12 -9.26 4.28
N HIS A 338 -13.88 -8.78 4.32
CA HIS A 338 -13.19 -8.30 5.51
C HIS A 338 -12.66 -6.88 5.27
N MET A 339 -12.65 -6.06 6.30
CA MET A 339 -12.14 -4.69 6.24
C MET A 339 -10.77 -4.67 6.91
N VAL A 340 -9.80 -4.04 6.27
CA VAL A 340 -8.45 -3.86 6.79
C VAL A 340 -8.04 -2.41 6.65
N GLU A 341 -7.13 -1.97 7.49
CA GLU A 341 -6.46 -0.67 7.39
C GLU A 341 -5.10 -0.89 6.72
N LEU A 342 -4.77 -0.09 5.72
CA LEU A 342 -3.51 -0.20 5.01
C LEU A 342 -2.39 0.46 5.79
N ILE A 343 -1.22 -0.14 5.74
CA ILE A 343 0.02 0.39 6.35
C ILE A 343 1.11 0.63 5.31
N GLY A 344 0.78 0.41 4.04
CA GLY A 344 1.73 0.52 2.95
C GLY A 344 1.23 -0.12 1.68
N GLY A 345 1.94 0.19 0.61
CA GLY A 345 1.62 -0.29 -0.73
C GLY A 345 2.63 0.19 -1.74
N GLY A 346 2.46 -0.27 -2.97
CA GLY A 346 3.27 0.23 -4.05
C GLY A 346 3.20 -0.66 -5.27
N THR A 347 4.28 -0.65 -6.05
CA THR A 347 4.45 -1.53 -7.20
C THR A 347 5.82 -2.19 -7.13
N VAL A 348 5.91 -3.45 -7.51
CA VAL A 348 7.18 -4.10 -7.86
C VAL A 348 7.13 -4.40 -9.33
N LEU A 349 7.95 -3.73 -10.12
CA LEU A 349 8.03 -3.90 -11.59
C LEU A 349 6.65 -3.95 -12.27
N GLY A 350 5.79 -3.00 -11.89
CA GLY A 350 4.43 -2.84 -12.40
C GLY A 350 3.36 -3.76 -11.81
N VAL A 351 3.70 -4.68 -10.90
CA VAL A 351 2.71 -5.44 -10.12
C VAL A 351 2.41 -4.67 -8.84
N PRO A 352 1.17 -4.19 -8.63
CA PRO A 352 0.81 -3.53 -7.38
C PRO A 352 0.87 -4.49 -6.19
N TRP A 353 1.08 -3.95 -5.00
CA TRP A 353 0.98 -4.69 -3.75
C TRP A 353 0.44 -3.79 -2.65
N LEU A 354 -0.19 -4.40 -1.65
CA LEU A 354 -0.71 -3.72 -0.46
C LEU A 354 -0.26 -4.48 0.79
N ALA A 355 -0.07 -3.74 1.88
CA ALA A 355 0.15 -4.26 3.22
C ALA A 355 -0.87 -3.65 4.18
N TRP A 356 -1.26 -4.40 5.20
CA TRP A 356 -2.34 -3.98 6.10
C TRP A 356 -2.17 -4.50 7.52
N VAL A 357 -2.90 -3.88 8.45
CA VAL A 357 -3.17 -4.43 9.79
C VAL A 357 -4.62 -4.85 9.91
N HIS A 358 -4.85 -5.91 10.67
CA HIS A 358 -6.18 -6.37 11.06
C HIS A 358 -6.10 -7.35 12.23
N ASP A 359 -7.23 -7.63 12.88
CA ASP A 359 -7.33 -8.79 13.76
C ASP A 359 -7.66 -10.04 12.94
N ALA A 360 -6.65 -10.89 12.77
CA ALA A 360 -6.78 -12.15 12.07
C ALA A 360 -7.60 -13.20 12.84
N ALA A 361 -7.77 -13.08 14.16
CA ALA A 361 -8.36 -14.10 15.03
C ALA A 361 -9.80 -13.80 15.50
N GLN A 362 -10.30 -12.57 15.34
CA GLN A 362 -11.64 -12.06 15.66
C GLN A 362 -12.47 -12.84 16.71
N GLY A 363 -12.77 -12.19 17.82
CA GLY A 363 -13.52 -12.75 18.94
C GLY A 363 -12.68 -13.67 19.83
N LYS A 364 -11.36 -13.61 19.66
CA LYS A 364 -10.37 -14.33 20.44
C LYS A 364 -9.16 -13.43 20.63
N THR A 365 -8.48 -13.59 21.76
CA THR A 365 -7.25 -12.89 22.06
C THR A 365 -6.11 -13.35 21.14
N GLY A 366 -5.41 -12.38 20.55
CA GLY A 366 -4.31 -12.60 19.60
C GLY A 366 -4.67 -12.10 18.20
N GLY A 367 -3.96 -12.58 17.18
CA GLY A 367 -4.27 -12.25 15.79
C GLY A 367 -3.80 -10.86 15.34
N LEU A 368 -3.02 -10.15 16.17
CA LEU A 368 -2.59 -8.78 15.91
C LEU A 368 -1.16 -8.69 15.37
N THR A 369 -0.36 -9.73 15.59
CA THR A 369 1.04 -9.76 15.18
C THR A 369 1.21 -10.38 13.81
N PHE A 370 2.31 -10.05 13.11
CA PHE A 370 2.65 -10.69 11.84
C PHE A 370 2.74 -12.22 11.94
N LYS A 371 3.16 -12.77 13.08
CA LYS A 371 3.23 -14.24 13.27
C LYS A 371 1.85 -14.90 13.30
N GLU A 372 0.83 -14.14 13.67
CA GLU A 372 -0.55 -14.60 13.77
C GLU A 372 -1.40 -14.14 12.58
N GLY A 373 -0.80 -13.44 11.62
CA GLY A 373 -1.46 -12.95 10.41
C GLY A 373 -1.97 -11.51 10.50
N GLY A 374 -1.87 -10.86 11.67
CA GLY A 374 -2.43 -9.52 11.88
C GLY A 374 -1.72 -8.37 11.17
N ILE A 375 -0.53 -8.63 10.59
CA ILE A 375 0.18 -7.71 9.70
C ILE A 375 0.40 -8.46 8.38
N GLY A 376 -0.40 -8.11 7.37
CA GLY A 376 -0.50 -8.86 6.12
C GLY A 376 0.12 -8.13 4.93
N TYR A 377 0.40 -8.91 3.88
CA TYR A 377 0.89 -8.46 2.59
C TYR A 377 0.24 -9.26 1.47
N SER A 378 0.00 -8.62 0.33
CA SER A 378 -0.28 -9.34 -0.90
C SER A 378 0.09 -8.53 -2.15
N PRO A 379 0.66 -9.17 -3.18
CA PRO A 379 0.61 -8.61 -4.52
C PRO A 379 -0.84 -8.63 -5.02
N ILE A 380 -1.16 -7.69 -5.91
CA ILE A 380 -2.48 -7.53 -6.51
C ILE A 380 -2.42 -7.89 -7.99
N VAL A 381 -3.27 -8.81 -8.41
CA VAL A 381 -3.46 -9.17 -9.82
C VAL A 381 -4.94 -9.05 -10.14
N ASP A 382 -5.31 -8.28 -11.16
CA ASP A 382 -6.71 -8.06 -11.56
C ASP A 382 -7.64 -7.58 -10.41
N ASN A 383 -7.13 -6.70 -9.54
CA ASN A 383 -7.79 -6.22 -8.29
C ASN A 383 -8.01 -7.31 -7.24
N LYS A 384 -7.35 -8.46 -7.36
CA LYS A 384 -7.42 -9.55 -6.40
C LYS A 384 -6.12 -9.67 -5.63
N ILE A 385 -6.22 -9.86 -4.31
CA ILE A 385 -5.07 -10.26 -3.50
C ILE A 385 -4.65 -11.68 -3.92
N VAL A 386 -3.33 -11.87 -4.05
CA VAL A 386 -2.68 -13.17 -4.27
C VAL A 386 -2.20 -13.75 -2.93
N ALA A 387 -3.02 -13.58 -1.90
CA ALA A 387 -2.91 -14.14 -0.55
C ALA A 387 -4.33 -14.21 0.04
N TYR A 388 -4.51 -14.90 1.16
CA TYR A 388 -5.83 -15.11 1.76
C TYR A 388 -6.07 -14.23 2.97
N ILE A 389 -7.34 -13.91 3.20
CA ILE A 389 -7.84 -13.38 4.48
C ILE A 389 -9.17 -14.07 4.87
N GLY A 390 -9.95 -14.67 3.94
CA GLY A 390 -11.12 -15.53 4.24
C GLY A 390 -11.97 -15.90 2.98
N GLY A 391 -12.96 -16.83 3.06
CA GLY A 391 -14.00 -17.04 2.00
C GLY A 391 -14.00 -18.36 1.15
N LYS A 392 -15.05 -18.54 0.30
CA LYS A 392 -15.39 -19.76 -0.51
C LYS A 392 -14.50 -20.00 -1.74
N SER A 393 -13.75 -19.00 -2.17
CA SER A 393 -12.81 -19.09 -3.29
C SER A 393 -11.72 -18.06 -3.11
N LEU A 394 -10.56 -18.38 -3.67
CA LEU A 394 -9.23 -18.08 -3.15
C LEU A 394 -8.59 -16.83 -3.76
N SER A 395 -9.36 -15.75 -3.74
CA SER A 395 -8.89 -14.42 -4.09
C SER A 395 -9.86 -13.40 -3.52
N GLY A 396 -9.41 -12.62 -2.53
CA GLY A 396 -10.16 -11.46 -2.07
C GLY A 396 -10.12 -10.38 -3.14
N THR A 397 -11.26 -9.83 -3.53
CA THR A 397 -11.30 -8.71 -4.48
C THR A 397 -11.30 -7.40 -3.72
N ILE A 398 -10.42 -6.48 -4.09
CA ILE A 398 -10.44 -5.11 -3.61
C ILE A 398 -11.64 -4.42 -4.26
N ASP A 399 -12.70 -4.22 -3.49
CA ASP A 399 -14.00 -3.76 -4.02
C ASP A 399 -14.27 -2.29 -3.74
N PHE A 400 -13.79 -1.79 -2.61
CA PHE A 400 -14.11 -0.47 -2.08
C PHE A 400 -13.03 -0.02 -1.10
N ALA A 401 -12.77 1.29 -1.06
CA ALA A 401 -11.86 1.89 -0.10
C ALA A 401 -12.35 3.27 0.34
N THR A 402 -12.01 3.64 1.57
CA THR A 402 -12.09 4.99 2.12
C THR A 402 -10.69 5.52 2.38
N SER A 403 -10.50 6.82 2.28
CA SER A 403 -9.26 7.47 2.70
C SER A 403 -9.55 8.74 3.48
N GLU A 404 -8.66 9.04 4.41
CA GLU A 404 -8.79 10.19 5.30
C GLU A 404 -7.47 10.92 5.49
N SER A 405 -7.54 12.23 5.39
CA SER A 405 -6.48 13.15 5.80
C SER A 405 -6.97 14.08 6.88
N VAL A 406 -6.06 14.54 7.74
CA VAL A 406 -6.34 15.66 8.63
C VAL A 406 -6.47 16.93 7.78
N VAL A 407 -7.46 17.75 8.10
CA VAL A 407 -7.60 19.08 7.53
C VAL A 407 -6.40 19.88 8.03
N ASP A 408 -5.49 20.17 7.10
CA ASP A 408 -4.37 21.04 7.37
C ASP A 408 -4.88 22.47 7.63
N ASN A 409 -5.11 22.76 8.92
CA ASN A 409 -5.37 24.10 9.43
C ASN A 409 -4.06 24.81 9.79
N SER A 410 -2.90 24.20 9.53
CA SER A 410 -1.63 24.87 9.73
C SER A 410 -1.51 25.97 8.67
N THR A 411 -1.24 27.17 9.14
CA THR A 411 -0.78 28.29 8.31
C THR A 411 0.70 28.14 7.96
N GLU A 412 1.26 26.94 8.02
CA GLU A 412 2.68 26.64 7.75
C GLU A 412 2.76 25.44 6.80
N ALA A 413 2.30 25.65 5.56
CA ALA A 413 2.62 24.72 4.49
C ALA A 413 4.16 24.63 4.36
N PRO A 414 4.77 23.44 4.23
CA PRO A 414 6.22 23.35 4.04
C PRO A 414 6.65 24.20 2.83
N GLY A 415 7.51 25.19 3.03
CA GLY A 415 7.83 26.17 1.99
C GLY A 415 7.21 27.56 2.20
N ASP A 416 6.29 27.73 3.16
CA ASP A 416 5.64 28.99 3.52
C ASP A 416 6.45 29.67 4.64
N ALA A 417 7.49 30.40 4.24
CA ALA A 417 8.40 31.06 5.17
C ALA A 417 7.80 32.31 5.81
N ASN A 418 6.70 32.84 5.28
CA ASN A 418 6.04 34.04 5.81
C ASN A 418 4.75 33.73 6.60
N SER A 419 4.36 32.46 6.67
CA SER A 419 3.18 31.92 7.34
C SER A 419 1.86 32.57 6.90
N ASP A 420 1.76 32.96 5.62
CA ASP A 420 0.55 33.57 5.06
C ASP A 420 -0.45 32.54 4.48
N GLY A 421 -0.12 31.26 4.57
CA GLY A 421 -0.90 30.13 4.10
C GLY A 421 -0.68 29.83 2.61
N GLN A 422 0.27 30.48 1.92
CA GLN A 422 0.59 30.24 0.52
C GLN A 422 2.10 30.12 0.31
N VAL A 423 2.54 28.98 -0.24
CA VAL A 423 3.90 28.85 -0.78
C VAL A 423 3.99 29.51 -2.15
N ASP A 424 4.59 30.68 -2.25
CA ASP A 424 4.72 31.44 -3.48
C ASP A 424 6.09 32.16 -3.66
N VAL A 425 6.10 33.20 -4.49
CA VAL A 425 7.32 33.96 -4.79
C VAL A 425 7.84 34.77 -3.60
N ALA A 426 6.99 35.09 -2.62
CA ALA A 426 7.36 35.75 -1.38
C ALA A 426 8.27 34.85 -0.55
N ASP A 427 7.92 33.56 -0.41
CA ASP A 427 8.72 32.59 0.35
C ASP A 427 10.03 32.28 -0.36
N LEU A 428 10.01 32.19 -1.69
CA LEU A 428 11.22 32.04 -2.48
C LEU A 428 12.16 33.24 -2.27
N GLY A 429 11.59 34.42 -2.05
CA GLY A 429 12.33 35.63 -1.68
C GLY A 429 13.02 35.51 -0.33
N ILE A 430 12.36 34.90 0.67
CA ILE A 430 12.89 34.68 2.02
C ILE A 430 14.00 33.63 2.00
N LEU A 431 13.73 32.45 1.43
CA LEU A 431 14.74 31.40 1.23
C LEU A 431 15.95 31.94 0.46
N GLY A 432 15.71 32.68 -0.62
CA GLY A 432 16.77 33.27 -1.44
C GLY A 432 17.62 34.30 -0.69
N ALA A 433 17.04 35.02 0.28
CA ALA A 433 17.76 35.99 1.10
C ALA A 433 18.68 35.31 2.14
N ASN A 434 18.29 34.12 2.61
CA ASN A 434 19.01 33.36 3.63
C ASN A 434 19.82 32.17 3.05
N PHE A 435 19.88 32.04 1.72
CA PHE A 435 20.56 30.93 1.07
C PHE A 435 22.03 30.79 1.53
N ASN A 436 22.40 29.56 1.88
CA ASN A 436 23.71 29.15 2.38
C ASN A 436 24.11 29.84 3.71
N GLN A 437 23.13 30.27 4.52
CA GLN A 437 23.31 30.69 5.92
C GLN A 437 23.03 29.52 6.87
N SER A 438 23.62 29.58 8.06
CA SER A 438 23.49 28.56 9.12
C SER A 438 22.87 29.14 10.39
N GLY A 439 22.22 28.32 11.21
CA GLY A 439 21.48 28.73 12.40
C GLY A 439 20.14 29.39 12.05
N MET A 440 19.58 29.01 10.91
CA MET A 440 18.32 29.52 10.38
C MET A 440 17.13 28.74 10.97
N THR A 441 15.94 29.32 10.89
CA THR A 441 14.67 28.69 11.27
C THR A 441 13.75 28.51 10.06
N LEU A 442 12.58 27.90 10.27
CA LEU A 442 11.56 27.73 9.24
C LEU A 442 11.16 29.07 8.59
N ASP A 443 10.97 30.12 9.40
CA ASP A 443 10.71 31.50 8.94
C ASP A 443 11.85 32.13 8.12
N ASP A 444 13.06 31.55 8.19
CA ASP A 444 14.21 31.99 7.39
C ASP A 444 14.34 31.17 6.09
N GLY A 445 13.52 30.14 5.88
CA GLY A 445 13.56 29.25 4.73
C GLY A 445 14.31 27.94 4.94
N ASP A 446 14.58 27.54 6.19
CA ASP A 446 15.11 26.20 6.55
C ASP A 446 13.91 25.26 6.77
N PHE A 447 13.45 24.66 5.69
CA PHE A 447 12.23 23.86 5.66
C PHE A 447 12.49 22.38 6.00
N ASN A 448 13.74 21.92 5.97
CA ASN A 448 14.11 20.58 6.40
C ASN A 448 14.57 20.53 7.88
N GLY A 449 14.80 21.69 8.51
CA GLY A 449 15.16 21.84 9.92
C GLY A 449 16.60 21.44 10.25
N ASP A 450 17.49 21.38 9.25
CA ASP A 450 18.89 20.97 9.45
C ASP A 450 19.80 22.12 9.93
N GLY A 451 19.23 23.32 10.07
CA GLY A 451 19.89 24.53 10.51
C GLY A 451 20.60 25.27 9.38
N ILE A 452 20.44 24.88 8.12
CA ILE A 452 21.07 25.48 6.94
C ILE A 452 20.03 25.65 5.83
N VAL A 453 19.96 26.84 5.23
CA VAL A 453 19.12 27.05 4.04
C VAL A 453 19.90 26.68 2.79
N ASP A 454 19.53 25.61 2.09
CA ASP A 454 20.21 25.16 0.88
C ASP A 454 19.28 24.68 -0.26
N VAL A 455 19.83 23.91 -1.19
CA VAL A 455 19.08 23.42 -2.37
C VAL A 455 17.97 22.42 -1.98
N SER A 456 18.10 21.77 -0.83
CA SER A 456 17.11 20.85 -0.27
C SER A 456 15.84 21.61 0.11
N ASP A 457 15.98 22.76 0.77
CA ASP A 457 14.86 23.65 1.11
C ASP A 457 14.19 24.22 -0.13
N LEU A 458 14.98 24.57 -1.15
CA LEU A 458 14.42 25.00 -2.43
C LEU A 458 13.61 23.89 -3.10
N GLY A 459 14.01 22.64 -2.91
CA GLY A 459 13.26 21.45 -3.32
C GLY A 459 11.91 21.34 -2.60
N ILE A 460 11.89 21.56 -1.28
CA ILE A 460 10.68 21.55 -0.45
C ILE A 460 9.72 22.67 -0.87
N LEU A 461 10.22 23.90 -1.00
CA LEU A 461 9.42 25.04 -1.46
C LEU A 461 8.83 24.79 -2.85
N GLY A 462 9.63 24.27 -3.78
CA GLY A 462 9.18 23.93 -5.13
C GLY A 462 8.10 22.84 -5.16
N ALA A 463 8.19 21.85 -4.27
CA ALA A 463 7.21 20.77 -4.17
C ALA A 463 5.85 21.25 -3.65
N ASN A 464 5.84 22.32 -2.86
CA ASN A 464 4.63 22.82 -2.19
C ASN A 464 4.05 24.09 -2.82
N TRP A 465 4.59 24.55 -3.96
CA TRP A 465 4.18 25.79 -4.62
C TRP A 465 2.66 25.91 -4.86
N THR A 466 2.02 26.81 -4.12
CA THR A 466 0.55 26.97 -4.08
C THR A 466 0.00 27.81 -5.22
N ALA A 467 0.80 28.64 -5.89
CA ALA A 467 0.32 29.38 -7.09
C ALA A 467 -0.03 28.45 -8.27
N SER A 468 0.29 27.15 -8.17
CA SER A 468 -0.17 26.11 -9.10
C SER A 468 -1.48 25.42 -8.66
N ARG A 469 -1.94 25.63 -7.43
CA ARG A 469 -3.13 25.00 -6.81
C ARG A 469 -4.36 25.92 -6.68
N SER A 470 -4.23 27.22 -6.93
CA SER A 470 -5.39 28.14 -6.95
C SER A 470 -6.22 28.03 -8.24
N THR A 471 -7.37 27.37 -8.13
CA THR A 471 -8.64 27.59 -8.87
C THR A 471 -8.59 28.10 -10.32
N GLY A 472 -8.95 27.22 -11.26
CA GLY A 472 -9.87 27.55 -12.36
C GLY A 472 -9.26 28.12 -13.66
N ASP A 473 -9.88 27.72 -14.76
CA ASP A 473 -9.73 28.26 -16.11
C ASP A 473 -8.35 28.16 -16.78
N ALA A 474 -8.32 27.32 -17.82
CA ALA A 474 -7.35 27.40 -18.89
C ALA A 474 -7.52 28.74 -19.65
N SER A 475 -6.89 29.82 -19.17
CA SER A 475 -6.51 30.93 -20.04
C SER A 475 -5.36 31.72 -19.43
N LEU A 476 -4.37 32.03 -20.28
CA LEU A 476 -3.20 32.89 -20.05
C LEU A 476 -1.96 32.23 -19.42
N VAL A 477 -1.50 31.13 -20.03
CA VAL A 477 -0.05 30.95 -20.20
C VAL A 477 0.35 31.62 -21.52
N PRO A 478 1.20 32.67 -21.53
CA PRO A 478 1.79 33.16 -22.77
C PRO A 478 2.62 32.03 -23.37
N GLU A 479 2.31 31.60 -24.59
CA GLU A 479 3.09 30.57 -25.27
C GLU A 479 4.58 30.95 -25.28
N PRO A 480 5.50 29.99 -25.06
CA PRO A 480 6.92 30.27 -25.12
C PRO A 480 7.24 30.89 -26.48
N THR A 481 7.99 32.00 -26.47
CA THR A 481 8.41 32.78 -27.64
C THR A 481 9.31 32.02 -28.63
N THR A 482 9.49 30.71 -28.44
CA THR A 482 10.21 29.79 -29.31
C THR A 482 9.60 29.71 -30.71
N LEU A 483 8.27 29.78 -30.86
CA LEU A 483 7.63 29.84 -32.19
C LEU A 483 7.88 31.17 -32.92
N SER A 484 7.90 32.29 -32.19
CA SER A 484 8.22 33.60 -32.75
C SER A 484 9.70 33.70 -33.18
N LEU A 485 10.61 33.09 -32.42
CA LEU A 485 12.02 32.96 -32.78
C LEU A 485 12.25 32.03 -33.98
N PHE A 486 11.47 30.95 -34.11
CA PHE A 486 11.56 30.04 -35.25
C PHE A 486 11.05 30.69 -36.55
N VAL A 487 9.94 31.43 -36.50
CA VAL A 487 9.41 32.17 -37.66
C VAL A 487 10.33 33.33 -38.06
N MET A 488 10.90 34.05 -37.09
CA MET A 488 11.89 35.10 -37.38
C MET A 488 13.18 34.52 -37.98
N GLY A 489 13.63 33.35 -37.51
CA GLY A 489 14.78 32.61 -38.06
C GLY A 489 14.56 32.17 -39.51
N VAL A 490 13.37 31.66 -39.85
CA VAL A 490 13.02 31.26 -41.23
C VAL A 490 12.91 32.46 -42.17
N LEU A 491 12.40 33.60 -41.70
CA LEU A 491 12.29 34.83 -42.49
C LEU A 491 13.65 35.51 -42.73
N LEU A 492 14.56 35.45 -41.75
CA LEU A 492 15.93 35.96 -41.89
C LEU A 492 16.81 35.05 -42.77
N ALA A 493 16.60 33.72 -42.74
CA ALA A 493 17.27 32.77 -43.63
C ALA A 493 16.81 32.94 -45.10
N ARG A 494 15.54 33.29 -45.35
CA ARG A 494 15.03 33.58 -46.71
C ARG A 494 15.55 34.88 -47.32
N ARG A 495 16.05 35.83 -46.53
CA ARG A 495 16.61 37.10 -47.04
C ARG A 495 18.08 37.04 -47.43
N ARG A 496 18.80 35.94 -47.16
CA ARG A 496 20.21 35.76 -47.56
C ARG A 496 20.42 35.00 -48.88
N SER A 497 19.36 34.56 -49.55
CA SER A 497 19.46 33.72 -50.76
C SER A 497 19.14 34.43 -52.09
N ILE A 498 19.03 35.78 -52.15
CA ILE A 498 18.72 36.53 -53.40
C ILE A 498 19.74 37.65 -53.67
N HIS A 499 21.03 37.41 -53.44
CA HIS A 499 22.08 38.31 -53.95
C HIS A 499 23.30 37.54 -54.46
N CYS A 500 23.09 36.72 -55.49
CA CYS A 500 24.13 36.37 -56.46
C CYS A 500 23.47 35.74 -57.71
N MET A 501 23.30 36.53 -58.78
CA MET A 501 23.44 36.18 -60.20
C MET A 501 22.56 37.06 -61.10
N ARG A 502 23.28 37.90 -61.88
CA ARG A 502 22.92 38.64 -63.11
C ARG A 502 22.03 39.87 -63.00
#